data_AF-A0A968TQL1-F1
#
_entry.id   AF-A0A968TQL1-F1
#
_cell.length_a   1.000
_cell.length_b   1.000
_cell.length_c   1.000
_cell.angle_alpha   90.00
_cell.angle_beta   90.00
_cell.angle_gamma   90.00
#
_symmetry.space_group_name_H-M   'P 1'
#
loop_
_entity.id
_entity.type
_entity.pdbx_description
1 polymer ?
#
loop_
_entity_poly.entity_id
_entity_poly.type
_entity_poly.pdbx_seq_one_letter_code
_entity_poly.pdbx_strand_id
1 'polypeptide(L)'
;MPTALFAQTPLGATPVTGGVQFAVFSQYATRIEVWIFATPTASSPTSTHVMTKTDTTNHIWTVTVSGAGAGTLYGFRAWGPNWTYTPGWTPGTAKNQDAGFVSHVDSLGNRFNPNKLLTDPYAKAVTGEVVRVADGGGQYHYHTAYLGGTDTYGFVDSAGVMPKSIVINDDAYSWTGDVAPQTAPEDSIVYEVHLRGFSKADTSLSSSIRGTYDGFAAKAGYLADLGVTAVELLPVHEYPQWDDPVSPATADRPNYWGYMTTQFFAPNREYLCTDTSSCSYTSGQQVTEFKDMVRALHEEGIEVWLDVVFNHTAEGAAARARRCATTTCAGSTTATTTPSPTTKPAIGKPPASATTSTAAAPRCASW
;
A
#
# COMPACT_ATOMS: atom_id res chain seq x y z
N MET A 1 -8.78 31.03 -31.71
CA MET A 1 -8.57 30.83 -30.26
C MET A 1 -9.71 29.99 -29.74
N PRO A 2 -9.58 28.65 -29.61
CA PRO A 2 -10.57 27.89 -28.87
C PRO A 2 -10.34 28.14 -27.39
N THR A 3 -11.37 28.66 -26.76
CA THR A 3 -11.58 28.89 -25.35
C THR A 3 -11.26 27.64 -24.53
N ALA A 4 -10.59 27.84 -23.38
CA ALA A 4 -10.13 26.83 -22.43
C ALA A 4 -11.10 25.63 -22.28
N LEU A 5 -10.70 24.47 -22.82
CA LEU A 5 -11.20 23.18 -22.34
C LEU A 5 -10.61 22.99 -20.94
N PHE A 6 -11.47 23.08 -19.92
CA PHE A 6 -11.31 22.57 -18.56
C PHE A 6 -9.86 22.39 -18.09
N ALA A 7 -9.35 23.35 -17.32
CA ALA A 7 -8.28 23.05 -16.37
C ALA A 7 -8.88 22.05 -15.35
N GLN A 8 -8.80 20.76 -15.67
CA GLN A 8 -9.28 19.70 -14.81
C GLN A 8 -8.46 19.77 -13.53
N THR A 9 -9.14 19.95 -12.39
CA THR A 9 -8.49 19.87 -11.08
C THR A 9 -7.71 18.55 -11.01
N PRO A 10 -6.38 18.58 -10.76
CA PRO A 10 -5.62 17.34 -10.62
C PRO A 10 -6.18 16.55 -9.44
N LEU A 11 -6.33 15.24 -9.64
CA LEU A 11 -6.74 14.33 -8.57
C LEU A 11 -5.63 14.19 -7.52
N GLY A 12 -6.02 13.90 -6.29
CA GLY A 12 -5.17 13.86 -5.12
C GLY A 12 -5.18 15.16 -4.32
N ALA A 13 -4.19 15.29 -3.45
CA ALA A 13 -3.96 16.49 -2.64
C ALA A 13 -2.93 17.41 -3.29
N THR A 14 -3.36 18.62 -3.67
CA THR A 14 -2.53 19.63 -4.34
C THR A 14 -2.39 20.87 -3.44
N PRO A 15 -1.17 21.23 -3.00
CA PRO A 15 -0.94 22.51 -2.35
C PRO A 15 -1.39 23.67 -3.23
N VAL A 16 -2.14 24.61 -2.65
CA VAL A 16 -2.61 25.84 -3.29
C VAL A 16 -2.31 27.03 -2.38
N THR A 17 -2.47 28.26 -2.87
CA THR A 17 -2.28 29.44 -2.03
C THR A 17 -3.22 29.40 -0.82
N GLY A 18 -2.65 29.34 0.39
CA GLY A 18 -3.37 29.37 1.66
C GLY A 18 -3.99 28.04 2.12
N GLY A 19 -3.73 26.92 1.43
CA GLY A 19 -4.27 25.62 1.84
C GLY A 19 -3.90 24.46 0.91
N VAL A 20 -4.68 23.39 0.99
CA VAL A 20 -4.57 22.23 0.10
C VAL A 20 -5.93 21.95 -0.53
N GLN A 21 -5.95 21.79 -1.85
CA GLN A 21 -7.11 21.29 -2.57
C GLN A 21 -7.03 19.76 -2.64
N PHE A 22 -8.07 19.10 -2.12
CA PHE A 22 -8.24 17.66 -2.23
C PHE A 22 -9.24 17.36 -3.34
N ALA A 23 -8.94 16.40 -4.21
CA ALA A 23 -9.83 15.95 -5.27
C ALA A 23 -9.79 14.42 -5.39
N VAL A 24 -10.93 13.75 -5.33
CA VAL A 24 -11.02 12.29 -5.44
C VAL A 24 -12.21 11.85 -6.27
N PHE A 25 -12.02 10.81 -7.07
CA PHE A 25 -13.10 10.20 -7.85
C PHE A 25 -13.98 9.31 -6.97
N SER A 26 -15.30 9.47 -7.06
CA SER A 26 -16.25 8.44 -6.65
C SER A 26 -17.61 8.64 -7.32
N GLN A 27 -17.98 7.69 -8.18
CA GLN A 27 -19.27 7.67 -8.84
C GLN A 27 -20.43 7.51 -7.85
N TYR A 28 -20.33 6.53 -6.95
CA TYR A 28 -21.45 6.09 -6.11
C TYR A 28 -21.44 6.65 -4.69
N ALA A 29 -20.39 7.36 -4.27
CA ALA A 29 -20.41 7.98 -2.94
C ALA A 29 -21.61 8.94 -2.84
N THR A 30 -22.24 8.96 -1.67
CA THR A 30 -23.28 9.91 -1.29
C THR A 30 -22.74 11.01 -0.40
N ARG A 31 -21.59 10.77 0.24
CA ARG A 31 -20.81 11.75 1.02
C ARG A 31 -19.36 11.28 1.08
N ILE A 32 -18.43 12.21 1.01
CA ILE A 32 -17.02 11.98 1.33
C ILE A 32 -16.56 13.05 2.30
N GLU A 33 -15.77 12.65 3.28
CA GLU A 33 -15.09 13.56 4.20
C GLU A 33 -13.58 13.36 4.11
N VAL A 34 -12.85 14.47 4.11
CA VAL A 34 -11.39 14.48 4.34
C VAL A 34 -11.16 14.61 5.84
N TRP A 35 -10.37 13.70 6.39
CA TRP A 35 -9.99 13.67 7.80
C TRP A 35 -8.51 14.03 7.91
N ILE A 36 -8.18 15.06 8.69
CA ILE A 36 -6.80 15.53 8.89
C ILE A 36 -6.28 15.01 10.23
N PHE A 37 -5.03 14.56 10.30
CA PHE A 37 -4.45 13.92 11.49
C PHE A 37 -3.18 14.65 11.97
N ALA A 38 -2.97 14.63 13.29
CA ALA A 38 -1.76 15.20 13.90
C ALA A 38 -0.53 14.27 13.77
N THR A 39 -0.76 12.95 13.84
CA THR A 39 0.32 11.96 13.82
C THR A 39 -0.08 10.74 12.96
N PRO A 40 0.89 9.96 12.45
CA PRO A 40 0.60 8.76 11.66
C PRO A 40 -0.31 7.74 12.37
N THR A 41 -0.16 7.61 13.69
CA THR A 41 -0.87 6.62 14.52
C THR A 41 -2.13 7.17 15.18
N ALA A 42 -2.50 8.43 14.94
CA ALA A 42 -3.69 9.03 15.52
C ALA A 42 -4.97 8.28 15.07
N SER A 43 -5.79 7.87 16.03
CA SER A 43 -7.12 7.28 15.80
C SER A 43 -8.20 8.33 15.57
N SER A 44 -7.97 9.57 16.00
CA SER A 44 -8.91 10.68 15.85
C SER A 44 -8.30 11.81 15.01
N PRO A 45 -9.11 12.49 14.17
CA PRO A 45 -8.66 13.60 13.36
C PRO A 45 -8.55 14.88 14.21
N THR A 46 -7.70 15.81 13.78
CA THR A 46 -7.68 17.20 14.28
C THR A 46 -8.79 18.04 13.66
N SER A 47 -9.19 17.72 12.43
CA SER A 47 -10.33 18.36 11.76
C SER A 47 -10.90 17.45 10.67
N THR A 48 -12.17 17.67 10.32
CA THR A 48 -12.88 16.95 9.26
C THR A 48 -13.55 17.94 8.33
N HIS A 49 -13.56 17.64 7.03
CA HIS A 49 -14.07 18.55 5.99
C HIS A 49 -14.91 17.76 4.99
N VAL A 50 -16.18 18.14 4.85
CA VAL A 50 -17.09 17.51 3.89
C VAL A 50 -16.72 17.95 2.48
N MET A 51 -16.57 17.00 1.57
CA MET A 51 -16.29 17.26 0.17
C MET A 51 -17.57 17.55 -0.60
N THR A 52 -17.46 18.39 -1.63
CA THR A 52 -18.55 18.66 -2.58
C THR A 52 -18.29 17.90 -3.87
N LYS A 53 -19.29 17.19 -4.39
CA LYS A 53 -19.23 16.60 -5.74
C LYS A 53 -19.38 17.71 -6.79
N THR A 54 -18.28 18.39 -7.10
CA THR A 54 -18.24 19.58 -7.96
C THR A 54 -18.39 19.23 -9.43
N ASP A 55 -17.93 18.05 -9.85
CA ASP A 55 -18.13 17.53 -11.19
C ASP A 55 -19.04 16.31 -11.16
N THR A 56 -20.32 16.51 -11.48
CA THR A 56 -21.30 15.42 -11.52
C THR A 56 -21.12 14.51 -12.73
N THR A 57 -20.49 15.00 -13.81
CA THR A 57 -20.22 14.25 -15.04
C THR A 57 -19.02 13.32 -14.87
N ASN A 58 -17.91 13.83 -14.33
CA ASN A 58 -16.69 13.05 -14.09
C ASN A 58 -16.63 12.46 -12.67
N HIS A 59 -17.65 12.72 -11.85
CA HIS A 59 -17.82 12.19 -10.50
C HIS A 59 -16.68 12.53 -9.52
N ILE A 60 -16.17 13.76 -9.61
CA ILE A 60 -15.08 14.24 -8.78
C ILE A 60 -15.63 15.00 -7.57
N TRP A 61 -15.11 14.63 -6.40
CA TRP A 61 -15.35 15.29 -5.12
C TRP A 61 -14.17 16.18 -4.79
N THR A 62 -14.43 17.42 -4.37
CA THR A 62 -13.38 18.37 -4.01
C THR A 62 -13.67 19.10 -2.71
N VAL A 63 -12.61 19.47 -1.99
CA VAL A 63 -12.65 20.47 -0.91
C VAL A 63 -11.29 21.17 -0.83
N THR A 64 -11.29 22.47 -0.49
CA THR A 64 -10.06 23.18 -0.16
C THR A 64 -10.00 23.36 1.36
N VAL A 65 -8.95 22.85 1.98
CA VAL A 65 -8.72 22.97 3.42
C VAL A 65 -7.70 24.07 3.67
N SER A 66 -8.15 25.19 4.24
CA SER A 66 -7.28 26.31 4.60
C SER A 66 -6.29 25.92 5.69
N GLY A 67 -5.06 26.45 5.61
CA GLY A 67 -4.00 26.20 6.60
C GLY A 67 -3.32 24.83 6.51
N ALA A 68 -3.84 23.90 5.70
CA ALA A 68 -3.11 22.68 5.34
C ALA A 68 -1.95 23.01 4.38
N GLY A 69 -0.90 22.18 4.40
CA GLY A 69 0.26 22.31 3.53
C GLY A 69 0.99 20.98 3.32
N ALA A 70 2.17 21.00 2.70
CA ALA A 70 3.01 19.82 2.57
C ALA A 70 3.30 19.18 3.94
N GLY A 71 3.29 17.85 4.01
CA GLY A 71 3.40 17.08 5.24
C GLY A 71 2.08 16.90 6.03
N THR A 72 0.97 17.52 5.59
CA THR A 72 -0.34 17.27 6.20
C THR A 72 -0.72 15.80 6.03
N LEU A 73 -1.11 15.15 7.13
CA LEU A 73 -1.55 13.76 7.14
C LEU A 73 -3.07 13.72 6.98
N TYR A 74 -3.55 12.89 6.06
CA TYR A 74 -4.97 12.79 5.79
C TYR A 74 -5.43 11.40 5.38
N GLY A 75 -6.74 11.21 5.36
CA GLY A 75 -7.41 10.08 4.73
C GLY A 75 -8.87 10.42 4.47
N PHE A 76 -9.59 9.54 3.78
CA PHE A 76 -11.00 9.73 3.48
C PHE A 76 -11.90 8.80 4.28
N ARG A 77 -13.13 9.25 4.54
CA ARG A 77 -14.26 8.39 4.86
C ARG A 77 -15.35 8.62 3.83
N ALA A 78 -15.98 7.55 3.38
CA ALA A 78 -16.99 7.60 2.34
C ALA A 78 -18.26 6.83 2.73
N TRP A 79 -19.40 7.42 2.40
CA TRP A 79 -20.73 6.82 2.50
C TRP A 79 -21.28 6.57 1.10
N GLY A 80 -22.23 5.66 0.98
CA GLY A 80 -22.86 5.34 -0.29
C GLY A 80 -24.17 4.57 -0.12
N PRO A 81 -24.70 3.95 -1.19
CA PRO A 81 -26.04 3.35 -1.16
C PRO A 81 -26.20 2.21 -0.15
N ASN A 82 -25.12 1.46 0.12
CA ASN A 82 -25.14 0.36 1.09
C ASN A 82 -24.92 0.82 2.55
N TRP A 83 -24.50 2.08 2.76
CA TRP A 83 -24.37 2.70 4.07
C TRP A 83 -24.52 4.23 3.96
N THR A 84 -25.71 4.74 4.25
CA THR A 84 -26.04 6.16 4.10
C THR A 84 -25.56 6.98 5.28
N TYR A 85 -25.25 8.27 5.05
CA TYR A 85 -24.87 9.19 6.12
C TYR A 85 -26.05 9.50 7.04
N THR A 86 -25.81 9.50 8.36
CA THR A 86 -26.76 10.01 9.36
C THR A 86 -26.07 11.07 10.24
N PRO A 87 -26.74 12.19 10.59
CA PRO A 87 -26.12 13.29 11.35
C PRO A 87 -25.55 12.94 12.74
N GLY A 88 -25.83 11.74 13.28
CA GLY A 88 -25.31 11.25 14.56
C GLY A 88 -24.23 10.16 14.43
N TRP A 89 -23.77 9.85 13.22
CA TRP A 89 -22.76 8.83 13.01
C TRP A 89 -21.43 9.21 13.68
N THR A 90 -20.79 8.22 14.31
CA THR A 90 -19.42 8.32 14.83
C THR A 90 -18.59 7.10 14.41
N PRO A 91 -17.24 7.21 14.34
CA PRO A 91 -16.40 6.06 14.00
C PRO A 91 -16.61 4.89 14.96
N GLY A 92 -16.71 3.69 14.41
CA GLY A 92 -16.95 2.47 15.18
C GLY A 92 -18.44 2.20 15.46
N THR A 93 -19.35 2.96 14.86
CA THR A 93 -20.79 2.72 15.02
C THR A 93 -21.15 1.33 14.51
N ALA A 94 -21.84 0.57 15.37
CA ALA A 94 -22.29 -0.80 15.12
C ALA A 94 -23.45 -0.89 14.11
N LYS A 95 -23.83 -2.12 13.76
CA LYS A 95 -24.96 -2.44 12.88
C LYS A 95 -26.27 -1.86 13.42
N ASN A 96 -26.66 -0.70 12.94
CA ASN A 96 -27.96 -0.11 13.21
C ASN A 96 -28.49 0.58 11.95
N GLN A 97 -29.77 0.36 11.62
CA GLN A 97 -30.45 1.08 10.54
C GLN A 97 -30.53 2.59 10.84
N ASP A 98 -30.64 3.00 12.11
CA ASP A 98 -30.59 4.41 12.52
C ASP A 98 -29.19 5.02 12.29
N ALA A 99 -28.17 4.18 12.15
CA ALA A 99 -26.81 4.56 11.78
C ALA A 99 -26.57 4.50 10.25
N GLY A 100 -27.64 4.27 9.46
CA GLY A 100 -27.62 4.26 8.01
C GLY A 100 -27.07 2.99 7.36
N PHE A 101 -26.72 1.96 8.13
CA PHE A 101 -26.24 0.70 7.55
C PHE A 101 -27.38 -0.05 6.85
N VAL A 102 -27.16 -0.43 5.59
CA VAL A 102 -28.11 -1.25 4.80
C VAL A 102 -27.54 -2.64 4.58
N SER A 103 -26.33 -2.74 4.04
CA SER A 103 -25.65 -4.01 3.74
C SER A 103 -24.14 -3.81 3.59
N HIS A 104 -23.36 -4.89 3.70
CA HIS A 104 -21.92 -4.86 3.41
C HIS A 104 -21.60 -4.68 1.93
N VAL A 105 -22.51 -5.14 1.07
CA VAL A 105 -22.43 -5.00 -0.38
C VAL A 105 -23.84 -4.93 -0.97
N ASP A 106 -24.09 -3.96 -1.83
CA ASP A 106 -25.37 -3.88 -2.54
C ASP A 106 -25.36 -4.66 -3.87
N SER A 107 -26.48 -4.66 -4.59
CA SER A 107 -26.63 -5.34 -5.87
C SER A 107 -25.75 -4.79 -7.01
N LEU A 108 -25.18 -3.59 -6.86
CA LEU A 108 -24.24 -3.00 -7.81
C LEU A 108 -22.79 -3.25 -7.41
N GLY A 109 -22.55 -3.92 -6.28
CA GLY A 109 -21.22 -4.20 -5.77
C GLY A 109 -20.63 -3.08 -4.92
N ASN A 110 -21.40 -2.05 -4.55
CA ASN A 110 -20.91 -0.98 -3.68
C ASN A 110 -20.60 -1.51 -2.28
N ARG A 111 -19.44 -1.15 -1.73
CA ARG A 111 -18.92 -1.64 -0.44
C ARG A 111 -18.53 -0.49 0.50
N PHE A 112 -19.29 0.60 0.48
CA PHE A 112 -19.01 1.75 1.33
C PHE A 112 -19.08 1.35 2.80
N ASN A 113 -18.07 1.77 3.56
CA ASN A 113 -18.03 1.58 4.99
C ASN A 113 -17.34 2.78 5.64
N PRO A 114 -18.10 3.72 6.22
CA PRO A 114 -17.54 4.93 6.78
C PRO A 114 -16.69 4.65 8.03
N ASN A 115 -16.76 3.47 8.65
CA ASN A 115 -15.85 3.10 9.74
C ASN A 115 -14.41 2.83 9.25
N LYS A 116 -14.22 2.67 7.94
CA LYS A 116 -12.90 2.42 7.36
C LYS A 116 -12.30 3.73 6.89
N LEU A 117 -11.14 4.08 7.45
CA LEU A 117 -10.30 5.13 6.90
C LEU A 117 -9.68 4.62 5.60
N LEU A 118 -9.82 5.41 4.53
CA LEU A 118 -9.31 5.10 3.20
C LEU A 118 -8.08 5.97 2.92
N THR A 119 -7.03 5.38 2.33
CA THR A 119 -5.95 6.15 1.73
C THR A 119 -6.42 6.77 0.42
N ASP A 120 -5.89 7.94 0.06
CA ASP A 120 -6.15 8.55 -1.24
C ASP A 120 -5.47 7.73 -2.35
N PRO A 121 -6.21 7.22 -3.36
CA PRO A 121 -5.62 6.49 -4.49
C PRO A 121 -4.56 7.30 -5.26
N TYR A 122 -4.59 8.63 -5.15
CA TYR A 122 -3.67 9.58 -5.77
C TYR A 122 -2.62 10.12 -4.77
N ALA A 123 -2.49 9.51 -3.59
CA ALA A 123 -1.45 9.89 -2.65
C ALA A 123 -0.06 9.64 -3.24
N LYS A 124 0.77 10.68 -3.22
CA LYS A 124 2.17 10.62 -3.66
C LYS A 124 3.11 10.06 -2.59
N ALA A 125 2.60 9.93 -1.37
CA ALA A 125 3.30 9.33 -0.24
C ALA A 125 2.27 8.89 0.82
N VAL A 126 2.64 7.86 1.58
CA VAL A 126 1.90 7.38 2.75
C VAL A 126 2.83 7.21 3.95
N THR A 127 2.27 7.24 5.15
CA THR A 127 3.05 7.17 6.39
C THR A 127 3.55 5.77 6.75
N GLY A 128 3.01 4.73 6.13
CA GLY A 128 3.12 3.38 6.66
C GLY A 128 2.36 2.33 5.86
N GLU A 129 2.32 1.13 6.44
CA GLU A 129 1.35 0.10 6.11
C GLU A 129 0.31 -0.03 7.25
N VAL A 130 -0.62 -0.99 7.11
CA VAL A 130 -1.54 -1.33 8.20
C VAL A 130 -0.75 -1.80 9.41
N VAL A 131 -1.13 -1.37 10.62
CA VAL A 131 -0.47 -1.81 11.86
C VAL A 131 -0.51 -3.33 11.99
N ARG A 132 0.64 -3.95 12.29
CA ARG A 132 0.72 -5.38 12.65
C ARG A 132 0.62 -5.58 14.15
N VAL A 133 -0.07 -6.63 14.56
CA VAL A 133 -0.26 -7.06 15.96
C VAL A 133 0.18 -8.49 16.16
N ALA A 134 0.77 -8.78 17.30
CA ALA A 134 1.11 -10.15 17.69
C ALA A 134 -0.16 -10.92 18.07
N ASP A 135 -0.23 -12.19 17.65
CA ASP A 135 -1.17 -13.14 18.20
C ASP A 135 -0.66 -13.75 19.52
N GLY A 136 -1.51 -14.53 20.20
CA GLY A 136 -1.14 -15.22 21.43
C GLY A 136 -0.04 -16.27 21.28
N GLY A 137 0.39 -16.58 20.05
CA GLY A 137 1.48 -17.50 19.71
C GLY A 137 2.78 -16.81 19.28
N GLY A 138 2.83 -15.46 19.26
CA GLY A 138 4.01 -14.69 18.89
C GLY A 138 4.20 -14.45 17.39
N GLN A 139 3.24 -14.85 16.54
CA GLN A 139 3.23 -14.46 15.12
C GLN A 139 2.58 -13.09 14.96
N TYR A 140 2.98 -12.32 13.95
CA TYR A 140 2.41 -11.00 13.70
C TYR A 140 1.50 -11.00 12.48
N HIS A 141 0.36 -10.32 12.57
CA HIS A 141 -0.66 -10.23 11.52
C HIS A 141 -1.14 -8.79 11.37
N TYR A 142 -1.66 -8.38 10.21
CA TYR A 142 -2.26 -7.04 10.11
C TYR A 142 -3.50 -6.93 10.99
N HIS A 143 -3.67 -5.77 11.61
CA HIS A 143 -4.74 -5.53 12.57
C HIS A 143 -6.12 -5.58 11.91
N THR A 144 -6.92 -6.59 12.23
CA THR A 144 -8.20 -6.92 11.57
C THR A 144 -9.25 -5.80 11.47
N ALA A 145 -9.14 -4.71 12.24
CA ALA A 145 -9.96 -3.50 12.06
C ALA A 145 -9.92 -2.91 10.64
N TYR A 146 -8.84 -3.10 9.88
CA TYR A 146 -8.78 -2.66 8.48
C TYR A 146 -9.70 -3.48 7.56
N LEU A 147 -10.09 -4.70 7.97
CA LEU A 147 -11.02 -5.55 7.23
C LEU A 147 -12.44 -5.00 7.30
N GLY A 148 -13.20 -5.26 6.23
CA GLY A 148 -14.62 -4.92 6.11
C GLY A 148 -15.44 -6.09 5.58
N GLY A 149 -16.68 -5.81 5.18
CA GLY A 149 -17.51 -6.76 4.42
C GLY A 149 -18.15 -7.88 5.24
N THR A 150 -17.95 -7.93 6.56
CA THR A 150 -18.55 -8.90 7.50
C THR A 150 -18.94 -8.23 8.80
N ASP A 151 -19.88 -8.83 9.54
CA ASP A 151 -20.31 -8.29 10.84
C ASP A 151 -19.21 -8.34 11.91
N THR A 152 -18.22 -9.23 11.76
CA THR A 152 -17.09 -9.37 12.71
C THR A 152 -16.16 -8.16 12.69
N TYR A 153 -15.86 -7.63 11.50
CA TYR A 153 -14.85 -6.57 11.35
C TYR A 153 -15.43 -5.25 10.84
N GLY A 154 -16.57 -5.28 10.14
CA GLY A 154 -17.13 -4.14 9.43
C GLY A 154 -17.49 -2.94 10.31
N PHE A 155 -17.69 -3.15 11.61
CA PHE A 155 -18.10 -2.09 12.54
C PHE A 155 -16.95 -1.51 13.36
N VAL A 156 -15.73 -2.00 13.18
CA VAL A 156 -14.55 -1.50 13.91
C VAL A 156 -13.97 -0.29 13.16
N ASP A 157 -13.66 0.78 13.88
CA ASP A 157 -12.93 1.91 13.30
C ASP A 157 -11.49 1.53 12.95
N SER A 158 -11.08 1.80 11.71
CA SER A 158 -9.71 1.49 11.24
C SER A 158 -8.74 2.67 11.32
N ALA A 159 -9.17 3.88 11.70
CA ALA A 159 -8.31 5.06 11.63
C ALA A 159 -7.00 4.94 12.42
N GLY A 160 -7.02 4.29 13.58
CA GLY A 160 -5.82 4.08 14.40
C GLY A 160 -4.84 3.05 13.85
N VAL A 161 -5.24 2.25 12.85
CA VAL A 161 -4.42 1.15 12.31
C VAL A 161 -4.11 1.31 10.83
N MET A 162 -4.82 2.18 10.13
CA MET A 162 -4.58 2.49 8.71
C MET A 162 -3.47 3.53 8.56
N PRO A 163 -2.61 3.39 7.53
CA PRO A 163 -1.69 4.46 7.17
C PRO A 163 -2.44 5.72 6.75
N LYS A 164 -1.77 6.87 6.86
CA LYS A 164 -2.28 8.15 6.38
C LYS A 164 -1.61 8.50 5.07
N SER A 165 -2.35 9.12 4.16
CA SER A 165 -1.80 9.78 2.99
C SER A 165 -1.10 11.07 3.42
N ILE A 166 -0.05 11.46 2.69
CA ILE A 166 0.77 12.63 2.99
C ILE A 166 0.63 13.62 1.84
N VAL A 167 0.38 14.89 2.15
CA VAL A 167 0.42 15.97 1.15
C VAL A 167 1.86 16.24 0.74
N ILE A 168 2.15 16.14 -0.56
CA ILE A 168 3.48 16.42 -1.14
C ILE A 168 3.43 17.68 -1.99
N ASN A 169 4.45 18.53 -1.85
CA ASN A 169 4.69 19.63 -2.78
C ASN A 169 5.78 19.21 -3.78
N ASP A 170 5.37 18.78 -4.97
CA ASP A 170 6.33 18.33 -5.99
C ASP A 170 7.20 19.47 -6.54
N ASP A 171 6.66 20.68 -6.60
CA ASP A 171 7.36 21.86 -7.13
C ASP A 171 8.53 22.29 -6.24
N ALA A 172 8.65 21.73 -5.02
CA ALA A 172 9.78 21.97 -4.14
C ALA A 172 11.08 21.26 -4.57
N TYR A 173 10.99 20.23 -5.41
CA TYR A 173 12.16 19.47 -5.86
C TYR A 173 12.77 20.09 -7.13
N SER A 174 14.04 20.48 -7.07
CA SER A 174 14.73 21.14 -8.20
C SER A 174 15.42 20.14 -9.11
N TRP A 175 14.83 19.80 -10.26
CA TRP A 175 15.45 18.98 -11.33
C TRP A 175 16.52 19.72 -12.16
N THR A 176 17.00 20.88 -11.69
CA THR A 176 17.98 21.66 -12.44
C THR A 176 19.22 20.83 -12.77
N GLY A 177 19.57 20.77 -14.06
CA GLY A 177 20.74 20.04 -14.57
C GLY A 177 20.48 18.58 -14.95
N ASP A 178 19.33 18.01 -14.58
CA ASP A 178 18.97 16.65 -14.96
C ASP A 178 18.50 16.58 -16.42
N VAL A 179 18.96 15.55 -17.15
CA VAL A 179 18.53 15.24 -18.50
C VAL A 179 18.30 13.75 -18.58
N ALA A 180 17.04 13.34 -18.76
CA ALA A 180 16.68 11.94 -18.90
C ALA A 180 17.45 11.31 -20.08
N PRO A 181 18.18 10.20 -19.88
CA PRO A 181 18.82 9.46 -20.96
C PRO A 181 17.76 8.95 -21.95
N GLN A 182 18.15 8.83 -23.22
CA GLN A 182 17.29 8.37 -24.32
C GLN A 182 18.07 7.39 -25.19
N THR A 183 18.47 6.28 -24.60
CA THR A 183 19.15 5.19 -25.29
C THR A 183 18.19 4.58 -26.31
N ALA A 184 18.65 4.39 -27.56
CA ALA A 184 17.83 3.71 -28.56
C ALA A 184 17.57 2.26 -28.11
N PRO A 185 16.35 1.72 -28.27
CA PRO A 185 16.02 0.37 -27.78
C PRO A 185 16.96 -0.74 -28.28
N GLU A 186 17.48 -0.61 -29.50
CA GLU A 186 18.47 -1.53 -30.09
C GLU A 186 19.86 -1.47 -29.43
N ASP A 187 20.18 -0.37 -28.76
CA ASP A 187 21.42 -0.14 -28.03
C ASP A 187 21.26 -0.41 -26.52
N SER A 188 20.04 -0.71 -26.05
CA SER A 188 19.75 -0.89 -24.63
C SER A 188 20.31 -2.20 -24.06
N ILE A 189 20.98 -2.10 -22.92
CA ILE A 189 21.42 -3.22 -22.07
C ILE A 189 20.73 -3.05 -20.71
N VAL A 190 19.69 -3.85 -20.48
CA VAL A 190 18.81 -3.75 -19.31
C VAL A 190 19.33 -4.63 -18.17
N TYR A 191 19.38 -4.07 -16.96
CA TYR A 191 19.73 -4.77 -15.73
C TYR A 191 18.52 -4.84 -14.78
N GLU A 192 17.81 -5.97 -14.79
CA GLU A 192 16.72 -6.23 -13.83
C GLU A 192 17.26 -6.38 -12.42
N VAL A 193 16.72 -5.63 -11.46
CA VAL A 193 17.24 -5.60 -10.11
C VAL A 193 16.18 -5.26 -9.05
N HIS A 194 16.27 -5.96 -7.93
CA HIS A 194 15.54 -5.59 -6.72
C HIS A 194 16.26 -4.48 -5.96
N LEU A 195 15.59 -3.35 -5.74
CA LEU A 195 16.16 -2.17 -5.09
C LEU A 195 16.87 -2.48 -3.77
N ARG A 196 16.16 -3.12 -2.82
CA ARG A 196 16.76 -3.56 -1.55
C ARG A 196 17.91 -4.54 -1.74
N GLY A 197 17.71 -5.60 -2.53
CA GLY A 197 18.69 -6.68 -2.70
C GLY A 197 20.02 -6.21 -3.26
N PHE A 198 20.00 -5.20 -4.14
CA PHE A 198 21.17 -4.68 -4.83
C PHE A 198 22.30 -4.28 -3.88
N SER A 199 21.98 -3.62 -2.77
CA SER A 199 22.98 -3.06 -1.87
C SER A 199 22.84 -3.52 -0.42
N LYS A 200 21.88 -4.39 -0.06
CA LYS A 200 21.63 -4.74 1.34
C LYS A 200 22.83 -5.36 2.06
N ALA A 201 23.61 -6.17 1.34
CA ALA A 201 24.79 -6.85 1.87
C ALA A 201 26.12 -6.14 1.52
N ASP A 202 26.07 -4.99 0.82
CA ASP A 202 27.28 -4.30 0.36
C ASP A 202 27.98 -3.59 1.52
N THR A 203 29.12 -4.13 1.94
CA THR A 203 29.89 -3.58 3.06
C THR A 203 30.67 -2.32 2.71
N SER A 204 30.78 -1.92 1.43
CA SER A 204 31.41 -0.65 1.06
C SER A 204 30.54 0.56 1.40
N LEU A 205 29.23 0.35 1.61
CA LEU A 205 28.28 1.39 2.02
C LEU A 205 28.13 1.42 3.54
N SER A 206 27.78 2.59 4.11
CA SER A 206 27.35 2.67 5.50
C SER A 206 26.11 1.79 5.71
N SER A 207 25.98 1.18 6.89
CA SER A 207 24.85 0.31 7.18
C SER A 207 23.49 0.99 7.03
N SER A 208 23.46 2.32 7.16
CA SER A 208 22.27 3.16 7.12
C SER A 208 21.60 3.28 5.74
N ILE A 209 22.37 3.12 4.66
CA ILE A 209 21.86 3.26 3.28
C ILE A 209 21.83 1.91 2.55
N ARG A 210 22.20 0.80 3.20
CA ARG A 210 22.18 -0.52 2.56
C ARG A 210 20.77 -1.00 2.28
N GLY A 211 20.48 -1.20 0.99
CA GLY A 211 19.17 -1.63 0.48
C GLY A 211 18.11 -0.53 0.51
N THR A 212 18.53 0.72 0.29
CA THR A 212 17.69 1.92 0.26
C THR A 212 17.89 2.67 -1.06
N TYR A 213 17.07 3.68 -1.35
CA TYR A 213 17.22 4.56 -2.50
C TYR A 213 18.63 5.21 -2.53
N ASP A 214 19.06 5.77 -1.41
CA ASP A 214 20.40 6.37 -1.26
C ASP A 214 21.54 5.38 -1.53
N GLY A 215 21.42 4.15 -1.05
CA GLY A 215 22.42 3.11 -1.32
C GLY A 215 22.42 2.66 -2.76
N PHE A 216 21.27 2.70 -3.45
CA PHE A 216 21.20 2.44 -4.88
C PHE A 216 21.87 3.57 -5.66
N ALA A 217 21.56 4.83 -5.32
CA ALA A 217 22.17 6.03 -5.89
C ALA A 217 23.70 6.01 -5.77
N ALA A 218 24.22 5.66 -4.59
CA ALA A 218 25.65 5.55 -4.32
C ALA A 218 26.39 4.48 -5.16
N LYS A 219 25.64 3.61 -5.86
CA LYS A 219 26.16 2.53 -6.71
C LYS A 219 25.92 2.79 -8.20
N ALA A 220 25.48 3.99 -8.60
CA ALA A 220 25.31 4.37 -10.00
C ALA A 220 26.62 4.18 -10.81
N GLY A 221 27.76 4.65 -10.30
CA GLY A 221 29.06 4.46 -10.97
C GLY A 221 29.47 2.98 -11.15
N TYR A 222 29.05 2.08 -10.26
CA TYR A 222 29.28 0.64 -10.46
C TYR A 222 28.49 0.09 -11.65
N LEU A 223 27.24 0.56 -11.84
CA LEU A 223 26.43 0.17 -12.99
C LEU A 223 26.99 0.74 -14.29
N ALA A 224 27.50 1.98 -14.24
CA ALA A 224 28.21 2.59 -15.38
C ALA A 224 29.46 1.78 -15.76
N ASP A 225 30.30 1.40 -14.79
CA ASP A 225 31.47 0.55 -15.00
C ASP A 225 31.10 -0.85 -15.56
N LEU A 226 29.95 -1.38 -15.15
CA LEU A 226 29.41 -2.65 -15.68
C LEU A 226 28.98 -2.51 -17.15
N GLY A 227 28.63 -1.31 -17.60
CA GLY A 227 28.26 -0.99 -18.98
C GLY A 227 26.78 -1.18 -19.31
N VAL A 228 25.89 -1.17 -18.30
CA VAL A 228 24.44 -1.23 -18.52
C VAL A 228 23.92 0.16 -18.87
N THR A 229 22.87 0.23 -19.69
CA THR A 229 22.28 1.51 -20.12
C THR A 229 20.96 1.82 -19.44
N ALA A 230 20.35 0.80 -18.82
CA ALA A 230 19.09 0.91 -18.09
C ALA A 230 19.08 -0.05 -16.91
N VAL A 231 18.47 0.38 -15.80
CA VAL A 231 18.03 -0.53 -14.73
C VAL A 231 16.53 -0.75 -14.84
N GLU A 232 16.09 -1.98 -14.70
CA GLU A 232 14.68 -2.30 -14.52
C GLU A 232 14.43 -2.69 -13.07
N LEU A 233 13.76 -1.80 -12.34
CA LEU A 233 13.47 -2.00 -10.93
C LEU A 233 12.25 -2.91 -10.80
N LEU A 234 12.37 -3.97 -10.00
CA LEU A 234 11.20 -4.65 -9.42
C LEU A 234 10.28 -3.65 -8.71
N PRO A 235 9.00 -4.00 -8.46
CA PRO A 235 7.99 -3.04 -8.00
C PRO A 235 8.44 -2.10 -6.87
N VAL A 236 8.38 -0.79 -7.16
CA VAL A 236 8.71 0.29 -6.21
C VAL A 236 7.49 1.12 -5.81
N HIS A 237 6.31 0.85 -6.34
CA HIS A 237 5.07 1.40 -5.77
C HIS A 237 4.85 0.87 -4.35
N GLU A 238 4.16 1.63 -3.50
CA GLU A 238 3.88 1.20 -2.14
C GLU A 238 3.10 -0.12 -2.13
N TYR A 239 3.53 -1.04 -1.26
CA TYR A 239 2.90 -2.34 -1.04
C TYR A 239 3.03 -2.80 0.42
N PRO A 240 2.22 -3.77 0.89
CA PRO A 240 2.33 -4.36 2.22
C PRO A 240 3.57 -5.26 2.31
N GLN A 241 4.39 -5.07 3.33
CA GLN A 241 5.70 -5.73 3.44
C GLN A 241 5.65 -7.18 3.90
N TRP A 242 4.46 -7.66 4.24
CA TRP A 242 4.24 -9.00 4.76
C TRP A 242 3.09 -9.64 3.98
N ASP A 243 3.24 -10.93 3.67
CA ASP A 243 2.21 -11.73 3.01
C ASP A 243 0.96 -11.92 3.88
N ASP A 244 -0.15 -12.27 3.21
CA ASP A 244 -1.54 -12.37 3.67
C ASP A 244 -1.80 -12.29 5.20
N PRO A 245 -2.54 -11.27 5.68
CA PRO A 245 -2.90 -11.03 7.09
C PRO A 245 -3.70 -12.08 7.84
N VAL A 246 -4.24 -13.11 7.18
CA VAL A 246 -5.20 -14.01 7.83
C VAL A 246 -4.83 -15.48 7.67
N SER A 247 -3.63 -15.77 7.16
CA SER A 247 -3.09 -17.12 7.05
C SER A 247 -1.93 -17.31 8.05
N PRO A 248 -2.16 -18.03 9.17
CA PRO A 248 -1.09 -18.39 10.11
C PRO A 248 0.09 -19.16 9.47
N ALA A 249 -0.10 -19.69 8.26
CA ALA A 249 0.94 -20.39 7.52
C ALA A 249 1.93 -19.46 6.80
N THR A 250 1.59 -18.17 6.62
CA THR A 250 2.37 -17.19 5.83
C THR A 250 2.53 -15.82 6.48
N ALA A 251 1.93 -15.59 7.66
CA ALA A 251 1.84 -14.28 8.32
C ALA A 251 3.18 -13.55 8.59
N ASP A 252 4.28 -14.30 8.70
CA ASP A 252 5.64 -13.76 8.90
C ASP A 252 6.53 -13.93 7.66
N ARG A 253 5.94 -14.13 6.47
CA ARG A 253 6.72 -14.13 5.22
C ARG A 253 6.82 -12.70 4.71
N PRO A 254 8.04 -12.15 4.53
CA PRO A 254 8.20 -10.85 3.93
C PRO A 254 7.77 -10.92 2.47
N ASN A 255 6.95 -9.97 2.05
CA ASN A 255 6.66 -9.72 0.65
C ASN A 255 7.87 -9.01 0.04
N TYR A 256 8.86 -9.79 -0.38
CA TYR A 256 10.11 -9.24 -0.87
C TYR A 256 9.90 -8.53 -2.21
N TRP A 257 9.35 -9.24 -3.21
CA TRP A 257 9.26 -8.70 -4.58
C TRP A 257 8.29 -7.53 -4.75
N GLY A 258 7.23 -7.43 -3.95
CA GLY A 258 6.37 -6.25 -3.97
C GLY A 258 5.25 -6.22 -5.03
N TYR A 259 4.93 -7.34 -5.68
CA TYR A 259 3.82 -7.45 -6.65
C TYR A 259 2.43 -7.46 -5.99
N MET A 260 2.18 -6.53 -5.06
CA MET A 260 0.91 -6.36 -4.33
C MET A 260 0.69 -4.88 -4.05
N THR A 261 0.49 -4.07 -5.09
CA THR A 261 0.44 -2.59 -4.97
C THR A 261 -0.78 -2.10 -4.19
N THR A 262 -0.57 -1.18 -3.25
CA THR A 262 -1.62 -0.42 -2.54
C THR A 262 -1.74 1.01 -3.02
N GLN A 263 -0.64 1.66 -3.42
CA GLN A 263 -0.64 3.06 -3.87
C GLN A 263 0.22 3.21 -5.12
N PHE A 264 -0.42 3.62 -6.21
CA PHE A 264 0.21 3.69 -7.54
C PHE A 264 1.06 4.94 -7.78
N PHE A 265 1.00 5.92 -6.89
CA PHE A 265 1.73 7.19 -7.02
C PHE A 265 2.77 7.39 -5.91
N ALA A 266 2.85 6.46 -4.95
CA ALA A 266 3.77 6.55 -3.83
C ALA A 266 4.93 5.57 -4.02
N PRO A 267 6.19 6.05 -4.04
CA PRO A 267 7.35 5.18 -3.90
C PRO A 267 7.32 4.43 -2.56
N ASN A 268 7.88 3.23 -2.53
CA ASN A 268 7.81 2.37 -1.36
C ASN A 268 8.64 2.95 -0.21
N ARG A 269 8.01 3.13 0.96
CA ARG A 269 8.64 3.73 2.14
C ARG A 269 9.76 2.87 2.77
N GLU A 270 9.80 1.56 2.54
CA GLU A 270 10.76 0.63 3.19
C GLU A 270 12.15 0.62 2.55
N TYR A 271 12.27 1.39 1.48
CA TYR A 271 13.51 1.68 0.80
C TYR A 271 14.08 3.04 1.23
N LEU A 272 13.53 3.66 2.26
CA LEU A 272 14.13 4.85 2.88
C LEU A 272 15.44 4.51 3.59
N CYS A 273 16.39 5.45 3.55
CA CYS A 273 17.55 5.45 4.43
C CYS A 273 17.15 5.25 5.90
N THR A 274 17.85 4.42 6.66
CA THR A 274 17.46 4.07 8.04
C THR A 274 18.14 4.92 9.13
N ASP A 275 19.04 5.84 8.78
CA ASP A 275 19.72 6.70 9.75
C ASP A 275 19.06 8.07 9.82
N THR A 276 18.30 8.28 10.89
CA THR A 276 17.58 9.53 11.17
C THR A 276 18.49 10.71 11.49
N SER A 277 19.80 10.50 11.64
CA SER A 277 20.80 11.55 11.90
C SER A 277 21.53 12.01 10.63
N SER A 278 21.67 11.13 9.63
CA SER A 278 22.26 11.46 8.32
C SER A 278 21.21 11.73 7.25
N CYS A 279 20.01 11.16 7.39
CA CYS A 279 18.94 11.23 6.42
C CYS A 279 17.77 12.06 6.97
N SER A 280 17.29 12.99 6.14
CA SER A 280 16.22 13.91 6.52
C SER A 280 14.88 13.17 6.53
N TYR A 281 14.46 12.64 7.69
CA TYR A 281 13.12 12.06 7.84
C TYR A 281 12.05 13.16 7.91
N THR A 282 11.76 13.76 6.76
CA THR A 282 10.57 14.60 6.59
C THR A 282 9.38 13.74 6.18
N SER A 283 8.17 14.23 6.46
CA SER A 283 6.95 13.54 6.01
C SER A 283 6.93 13.47 4.49
N GLY A 284 7.01 12.26 3.92
CA GLY A 284 7.05 12.06 2.47
C GLY A 284 8.44 11.91 1.85
N GLN A 285 9.50 11.74 2.65
CA GLN A 285 10.88 11.64 2.19
C GLN A 285 11.11 10.59 1.09
N GLN A 286 10.28 9.55 1.01
CA GLN A 286 10.41 8.50 -0.01
C GLN A 286 10.30 9.05 -1.43
N VAL A 287 9.60 10.17 -1.61
CA VAL A 287 9.50 10.86 -2.90
C VAL A 287 10.82 11.53 -3.23
N THR A 288 11.44 12.21 -2.27
CA THR A 288 12.72 12.91 -2.47
C THR A 288 13.85 11.92 -2.73
N GLU A 289 14.01 10.88 -1.90
CA GLU A 289 15.09 9.90 -2.10
C GLU A 289 14.93 9.12 -3.41
N PHE A 290 13.70 8.82 -3.83
CA PHE A 290 13.48 8.21 -5.15
C PHE A 290 13.93 9.14 -6.28
N LYS A 291 13.60 10.44 -6.22
CA LYS A 291 14.03 11.44 -7.21
C LYS A 291 15.56 11.60 -7.23
N ASP A 292 16.19 11.57 -6.05
CA ASP A 292 17.65 11.66 -5.93
C ASP A 292 18.35 10.43 -6.53
N MET A 293 17.80 9.23 -6.32
CA MET A 293 18.29 8.00 -6.96
C MET A 293 18.18 8.08 -8.49
N VAL A 294 17.04 8.53 -9.02
CA VAL A 294 16.85 8.69 -10.47
C VAL A 294 17.87 9.67 -11.04
N ARG A 295 18.08 10.83 -10.39
CA ARG A 295 19.10 11.80 -10.83
C ARG A 295 20.50 11.18 -10.84
N ALA A 296 20.90 10.47 -9.80
CA ALA A 296 22.23 9.85 -9.73
C ALA A 296 22.45 8.84 -10.88
N LEU A 297 21.41 8.13 -11.30
CA LEU A 297 21.48 7.23 -12.46
C LEU A 297 21.55 8.01 -13.78
N HIS A 298 20.76 9.08 -13.93
CA HIS A 298 20.80 9.94 -15.11
C HIS A 298 22.14 10.63 -15.30
N GLU A 299 22.81 11.04 -14.22
CA GLU A 299 24.16 11.63 -14.26
C GLU A 299 25.20 10.67 -14.85
N GLU A 300 24.98 9.37 -14.71
CA GLU A 300 25.79 8.29 -15.31
C GLU A 300 25.25 7.82 -16.67
N GLY A 301 24.21 8.47 -17.21
CA GLY A 301 23.59 8.10 -18.49
C GLY A 301 22.73 6.84 -18.44
N ILE A 302 22.27 6.43 -17.26
CA ILE A 302 21.50 5.19 -17.05
C ILE A 302 20.01 5.51 -16.94
N GLU A 303 19.19 4.86 -17.76
CA GLU A 303 17.73 4.95 -17.68
C GLU A 303 17.15 4.18 -16.48
N VAL A 304 16.00 4.64 -15.98
CA VAL A 304 15.27 3.98 -14.90
C VAL A 304 13.93 3.48 -15.41
N TRP A 305 13.80 2.16 -15.51
CA TRP A 305 12.56 1.48 -15.90
C TRP A 305 11.89 0.90 -14.66
N LEU A 306 10.55 0.92 -14.64
CA LEU A 306 9.76 0.47 -13.51
C LEU A 306 8.89 -0.71 -13.91
N ASP A 307 9.00 -1.80 -13.15
CA ASP A 307 7.99 -2.85 -13.18
C ASP A 307 6.72 -2.35 -12.47
N VAL A 308 5.59 -2.36 -13.21
CA VAL A 308 4.33 -1.77 -12.78
C VAL A 308 3.19 -2.79 -12.76
N VAL A 309 2.48 -2.83 -11.63
CA VAL A 309 1.41 -3.81 -11.37
C VAL A 309 0.04 -3.15 -11.38
N PHE A 310 -0.51 -2.88 -12.58
CA PHE A 310 -1.85 -2.29 -12.72
C PHE A 310 -2.98 -3.31 -12.87
N ASN A 311 -2.66 -4.61 -12.92
CA ASN A 311 -3.62 -5.66 -13.20
C ASN A 311 -4.40 -6.17 -11.96
N HIS A 312 -3.92 -5.88 -10.75
CA HIS A 312 -4.60 -6.18 -9.48
C HIS A 312 -4.15 -5.21 -8.37
N THR A 313 -4.78 -5.31 -7.18
CA THR A 313 -4.43 -4.51 -5.99
C THR A 313 -4.17 -5.41 -4.78
N ALA A 314 -3.48 -4.87 -3.77
CA ALA A 314 -3.26 -5.55 -2.50
C ALA A 314 -4.53 -5.75 -1.65
N GLU A 315 -5.63 -5.04 -1.98
CA GLU A 315 -6.93 -5.25 -1.33
C GLU A 315 -7.50 -6.64 -1.61
N GLY A 316 -7.02 -7.29 -2.67
CA GLY A 316 -7.38 -8.66 -3.03
C GLY A 316 -8.86 -8.81 -3.39
N ALA A 317 -9.37 -10.02 -3.20
CA ALA A 317 -10.79 -10.31 -3.40
C ALA A 317 -11.58 -10.09 -2.10
N ALA A 318 -12.91 -10.06 -2.22
CA ALA A 318 -13.78 -10.18 -1.05
C ALA A 318 -13.31 -11.37 -0.21
N ALA A 319 -13.13 -11.14 1.10
CA ALA A 319 -12.88 -12.21 2.05
C ALA A 319 -14.03 -13.21 1.91
N ARG A 320 -13.86 -14.26 1.09
CA ARG A 320 -14.59 -15.52 1.28
C ARG A 320 -14.38 -15.82 2.76
N ALA A 321 -15.42 -16.23 3.48
CA ALA A 321 -15.29 -16.67 4.87
C ALA A 321 -14.16 -17.70 4.98
N ARG A 322 -12.92 -17.22 5.14
CA ARG A 322 -11.72 -18.01 5.27
C ARG A 322 -11.76 -18.34 6.73
N ARG A 323 -12.15 -19.58 6.98
CA ARG A 323 -12.33 -20.18 8.28
C ARG A 323 -11.14 -19.76 9.15
N CYS A 324 -11.37 -18.90 10.15
CA CYS A 324 -10.67 -19.09 11.41
C CYS A 324 -11.07 -20.49 11.86
N ALA A 325 -10.26 -21.50 11.50
CA ALA A 325 -10.52 -22.89 11.85
C ALA A 325 -10.21 -23.16 13.33
N THR A 326 -9.74 -22.16 14.08
CA THR A 326 -9.40 -22.29 15.49
C THR A 326 -9.96 -21.12 16.29
N THR A 327 -10.66 -21.50 17.33
CA THR A 327 -11.58 -20.76 18.21
C THR A 327 -10.91 -19.71 19.13
N THR A 328 -9.82 -19.07 18.70
CA THR A 328 -8.98 -18.25 19.61
C THR A 328 -8.94 -16.75 19.32
N CYS A 329 -9.86 -16.25 18.50
CA CYS A 329 -10.11 -14.81 18.42
C CYS A 329 -11.55 -14.53 18.91
N ALA A 330 -11.65 -14.04 20.16
CA ALA A 330 -12.85 -13.76 20.97
C ALA A 330 -13.58 -14.97 21.58
N GLY A 331 -13.83 -14.91 22.88
CA GLY A 331 -14.17 -16.04 23.74
C GLY A 331 -15.63 -16.51 23.76
N SER A 332 -15.80 -17.63 24.47
CA SER A 332 -17.03 -18.31 24.90
C SER A 332 -17.82 -19.14 23.86
N THR A 333 -17.56 -20.46 23.96
CA THR A 333 -18.43 -21.63 23.77
C THR A 333 -19.80 -21.49 23.09
N THR A 334 -20.00 -22.22 21.98
CA THR A 334 -20.80 -23.46 21.94
C THR A 334 -20.61 -24.18 20.61
N ALA A 335 -20.30 -25.47 20.67
CA ALA A 335 -20.01 -26.31 19.50
C ALA A 335 -21.30 -26.90 18.91
N THR A 336 -21.38 -26.98 17.58
CA THR A 336 -22.30 -27.90 16.90
C THR A 336 -21.54 -28.58 15.76
N THR A 337 -21.42 -29.89 15.87
CA THR A 337 -20.75 -30.77 14.91
C THR A 337 -21.65 -31.05 13.70
N THR A 338 -21.07 -31.05 12.49
CA THR A 338 -21.69 -31.67 11.31
C THR A 338 -20.57 -32.20 10.37
N PRO A 339 -20.83 -33.29 9.62
CA PRO A 339 -19.79 -34.22 9.20
C PRO A 339 -19.13 -33.86 7.85
N SER A 340 -17.90 -34.36 7.70
CA SER A 340 -17.02 -34.19 6.54
C SER A 340 -17.53 -34.92 5.29
N PRO A 341 -17.50 -34.33 4.08
CA PRO A 341 -17.75 -35.06 2.86
C PRO A 341 -16.48 -35.69 2.28
N THR A 342 -16.68 -36.92 1.85
CA THR A 342 -15.81 -37.91 1.20
C THR A 342 -14.92 -37.40 0.06
N THR A 343 -13.75 -38.02 -0.02
CA THR A 343 -12.68 -37.91 -1.04
C THR A 343 -13.14 -38.30 -2.46
N LYS A 344 -12.56 -37.63 -3.47
CA LYS A 344 -12.60 -38.04 -4.90
C LYS A 344 -11.16 -38.35 -5.39
N PRO A 345 -10.98 -39.27 -6.37
CA PRO A 345 -9.72 -39.97 -6.60
C PRO A 345 -8.75 -39.21 -7.53
N ALA A 346 -7.45 -39.46 -7.34
CA ALA A 346 -6.36 -38.93 -8.14
C ALA A 346 -6.20 -39.65 -9.49
N ILE A 347 -5.87 -38.89 -10.54
CA ILE A 347 -5.57 -39.37 -11.89
C ILE A 347 -4.08 -39.74 -11.98
N GLY A 348 -3.81 -40.88 -12.61
CA GLY A 348 -2.56 -41.64 -12.52
C GLY A 348 -1.34 -41.05 -13.24
N LYS A 349 -0.17 -41.45 -12.73
CA LYS A 349 1.17 -41.27 -13.33
C LYS A 349 1.67 -42.65 -13.79
N PRO A 350 2.36 -42.79 -14.95
CA PRO A 350 2.81 -44.08 -15.44
C PRO A 350 4.04 -44.60 -14.67
N PRO A 351 4.28 -45.92 -14.63
CA PRO A 351 5.24 -46.52 -13.71
C PRO A 351 6.68 -46.42 -14.23
N ALA A 352 7.60 -46.00 -13.37
CA ALA A 352 9.02 -46.27 -13.52
C ALA A 352 9.39 -47.48 -12.65
N SER A 353 10.11 -48.41 -13.27
CA SER A 353 10.55 -49.70 -12.75
C SER A 353 11.33 -49.61 -11.43
N ALA A 354 10.99 -50.51 -10.51
CA ALA A 354 11.72 -50.73 -9.27
C ALA A 354 13.01 -51.52 -9.52
N THR A 355 14.11 -51.03 -8.97
CA THR A 355 15.22 -51.87 -8.50
C THR A 355 15.54 -51.49 -7.06
N THR A 356 15.36 -52.49 -6.21
CA THR A 356 15.62 -52.52 -4.78
C THR A 356 17.11 -52.46 -4.45
N SER A 357 17.50 -51.64 -3.47
CA SER A 357 18.55 -52.03 -2.53
C SER A 357 18.33 -51.38 -1.17
N THR A 358 18.18 -52.24 -0.18
CA THR A 358 18.14 -52.04 1.27
C THR A 358 19.42 -51.40 1.82
N ALA A 359 19.31 -50.45 2.75
CA ALA A 359 19.79 -50.57 4.15
C ALA A 359 20.09 -49.22 4.84
N ALA A 360 19.70 -49.17 6.12
CA ALA A 360 20.29 -48.42 7.24
C ALA A 360 20.08 -46.88 7.37
N ALA A 361 19.23 -46.49 8.32
CA ALA A 361 19.50 -45.35 9.23
C ALA A 361 20.60 -45.77 10.25
N PRO A 362 21.23 -44.90 11.08
CA PRO A 362 20.86 -43.53 11.46
C PRO A 362 22.05 -42.52 11.60
N ARG A 363 21.77 -41.24 11.92
CA ARG A 363 22.32 -40.45 13.06
C ARG A 363 22.34 -38.93 12.84
N CYS A 364 22.22 -38.26 13.97
CA CYS A 364 22.12 -36.83 14.23
C CYS A 364 23.33 -35.95 13.84
N ALA A 365 23.04 -34.65 13.82
CA ALA A 365 23.80 -33.52 14.40
C ALA A 365 24.56 -32.57 13.44
N SER A 366 24.27 -31.27 13.69
CA SER A 366 25.07 -30.04 13.48
C SER A 366 25.54 -29.73 12.06
N TRP A 367 25.02 -28.63 11.49
CA TRP A 367 25.64 -27.29 11.56
C TRP A 367 24.55 -26.23 11.67
#